data_AF-A0A7W7HYT8-F1
#
_entry.id   AF-A0A7W7HYT8-F1
#
_cell.length_a   1.000
_cell.length_b   1.000
_cell.length_c   1.000
_cell.angle_alpha   90.00
_cell.angle_beta   90.00
_cell.angle_gamma   90.00
#
_symmetry.space_group_name_H-M   'P 1'
#
loop_
_entity.id
_entity.type
_entity.pdbx_description
1 polymer ?
#
loop_
_entity_poly.entity_id
_entity_poly.type
_entity_poly.pdbx_seq_one_letter_code
_entity_poly.pdbx_strand_id
1 'polypeptide(L)' 'MTASIGSTTTASATDPTYGSMLADADRNLYAAKHAGRDRVVNNPPPLPTARRYRDAPIPSLAA' A
#
# COMPACT_ATOMS: atom_id res chain seq x y z
N MET A 1 -21.83 11.11 -8.04
CA MET A 1 -21.19 10.06 -7.23
C MET A 1 -19.89 9.69 -7.93
N THR A 2 -18.78 9.57 -7.20
CA THR A 2 -17.49 9.19 -7.77
C THR A 2 -16.95 7.95 -7.06
N ALA A 3 -16.05 7.22 -7.73
CA ALA A 3 -15.43 6.01 -7.19
C ALA A 3 -13.91 6.14 -7.21
N SER A 4 -13.25 5.50 -6.25
CA SER A 4 -11.79 5.28 -6.29
C SER A 4 -11.55 3.82 -6.63
N ILE A 5 -10.56 3.56 -7.47
CA ILE A 5 -10.28 2.21 -7.99
C ILE A 5 -8.82 1.89 -7.76
N GLY A 6 -8.56 0.76 -7.12
CA GLY A 6 -7.25 0.11 -7.12
C GLY A 6 -7.30 -1.07 -8.07
N SER A 7 -6.34 -1.15 -8.99
CA SER A 7 -6.23 -2.27 -9.92
C SER A 7 -4.83 -2.88 -9.85
N THR A 8 -4.71 -4.14 -10.23
CA THR A 8 -3.42 -4.82 -10.39
C THR A 8 -3.50 -5.74 -11.61
N THR A 9 -2.35 -6.25 -12.04
CA THR A 9 -2.24 -7.22 -13.13
C THR A 9 -1.40 -8.40 -12.69
N THR A 10 -1.62 -9.58 -13.29
CA THR A 10 -0.79 -10.76 -13.03
C THR A 10 0.69 -10.52 -13.34
N ALA A 11 1.00 -9.62 -14.27
CA ALA A 11 2.37 -9.23 -14.60
C ALA A 11 3.07 -8.40 -13.50
N SER A 12 2.32 -7.80 -12.57
CA SER A 12 2.88 -6.97 -11.50
C SER A 12 3.20 -7.76 -10.23
N ALA A 13 2.66 -8.97 -10.08
CA ALA A 13 2.85 -9.81 -8.91
C ALA A 13 3.95 -10.86 -9.16
N THR A 14 4.93 -10.93 -8.26
CA THR A 14 6.00 -11.94 -8.31
C THR A 14 5.46 -13.37 -8.16
N ASP A 15 4.38 -13.53 -7.38
CA ASP A 15 3.63 -14.78 -7.24
C ASP A 15 2.12 -14.47 -7.31
N PRO A 16 1.50 -14.54 -8.51
CA PRO A 16 0.14 -14.10 -8.75
C PRO A 16 -0.88 -15.15 -8.30
N THR A 17 -1.05 -15.25 -6.98
CA THR A 17 -2.21 -15.94 -6.38
C THR A 17 -3.40 -14.98 -6.32
N TYR A 18 -4.63 -15.50 -6.25
CA TYR A 18 -5.81 -14.65 -6.04
C TYR A 18 -5.70 -13.78 -4.79
N GLY A 19 -5.13 -14.32 -3.71
CA GLY A 19 -4.95 -13.60 -2.45
C GLY A 19 -3.94 -12.46 -2.56
N SER A 20 -2.78 -12.71 -3.16
CA SER A 20 -1.75 -11.67 -3.36
C SER A 20 -2.24 -10.56 -4.30
N MET A 21 -2.93 -10.92 -5.39
CA MET A 21 -3.49 -9.94 -6.30
C MET A 21 -4.59 -9.08 -5.66
N LEU A 22 -5.46 -9.68 -4.84
CA LEU A 22 -6.49 -8.91 -4.13
C LEU A 22 -5.87 -7.96 -3.11
N ALA A 23 -4.83 -8.39 -2.40
CA ALA A 23 -4.09 -7.54 -1.46
C ALA A 23 -3.42 -6.35 -2.17
N ASP A 24 -2.84 -6.56 -3.35
CA ASP A 24 -2.24 -5.49 -4.15
C ASP A 24 -3.30 -4.52 -4.68
N ALA A 25 -4.42 -5.01 -5.20
CA ALA A 25 -5.53 -4.16 -5.64
C ALA A 25 -6.10 -3.32 -4.50
N ASP A 26 -6.26 -3.90 -3.29
CA ASP A 26 -6.72 -3.18 -2.11
C ASP A 26 -5.72 -2.11 -1.64
N ARG A 27 -4.42 -2.42 -1.64
CA ARG A 27 -3.37 -1.42 -1.37
C ARG A 27 -3.44 -0.25 -2.34
N ASN A 28 -3.69 -0.52 -3.62
CA ASN A 28 -3.80 0.52 -4.65
C ASN A 28 -5.07 1.36 -4.44
N LEU A 29 -6.17 0.73 -4.02
CA LEU A 29 -7.42 1.41 -3.68
C LEU A 29 -7.24 2.31 -2.46
N TYR A 30 -6.49 1.84 -1.46
CA TYR A 30 -6.12 2.63 -0.29
C TYR A 30 -5.33 3.88 -0.72
N ALA A 31 -4.31 3.72 -1.56
CA ALA A 31 -3.56 4.85 -2.10
C ALA A 31 -4.47 5.85 -2.86
N ALA A 32 -5.38 5.35 -3.69
CA ALA A 32 -6.35 6.20 -4.40
C ALA A 32 -7.23 7.02 -3.43
N LYS A 33 -7.70 6.40 -2.34
CA LYS A 33 -8.52 7.06 -1.31
C LYS A 33 -7.72 8.13 -0.56
N HIS A 34 -6.47 7.84 -0.21
CA HIS A 34 -5.61 8.74 0.58
C HIS A 34 -4.95 9.84 -0.25
N ALA A 35 -4.91 9.72 -1.58
CA ALA A 35 -4.38 10.75 -2.46
C ALA A 35 -5.42 11.79 -2.90
N GLY A 36 -6.66 11.72 -2.39
CA GLY A 36 -7.73 12.67 -2.70
C GLY A 36 -8.94 12.08 -3.43
N ARG A 37 -9.05 10.75 -3.52
CA ARG A 37 -10.19 10.02 -4.12
C ARG A 37 -10.34 10.30 -5.63
N ASP A 38 -11.47 9.83 -6.19
CA ASP A 38 -11.89 9.97 -7.59
C ASP A 38 -10.78 9.71 -8.61
N ARG A 39 -10.11 8.56 -8.48
CA ARG A 39 -8.97 8.19 -9.31
C ARG A 39 -8.74 6.69 -9.35
N VAL A 40 -7.96 6.29 -10.34
CA VAL A 40 -7.48 4.92 -10.55
C VAL A 40 -5.98 4.85 -10.21
N VAL A 41 -5.58 3.85 -9.42
CA VAL A 41 -4.17 3.56 -9.11
C VAL A 41 -3.88 2.11 -9.46
N ASN A 42 -2.81 1.86 -10.22
CA ASN A 42 -2.43 0.52 -10.70
C ASN A 42 -0.99 0.12 -10.36
N ASN A 43 -0.18 1.03 -9.80
CA ASN A 43 1.20 0.76 -9.41
C ASN A 43 1.69 1.89 -8.47
N PRO A 44 1.31 1.87 -7.18
CA PRO A 44 1.73 2.91 -6.27
C PRO A 44 3.26 2.82 -6.12
N PRO A 45 3.96 3.97 -6.03
CA PRO A 45 5.36 3.95 -5.66
C PRO A 45 5.52 3.15 -4.36
N PRO A 46 6.64 2.41 -4.17
CA PRO A 46 6.87 1.64 -2.96
C PRO A 46 6.53 2.51 -1.76
N LEU A 47 5.57 2.08 -0.93
CA LEU A 47 5.31 2.75 0.34
C LEU A 47 6.67 2.92 1.02
N PRO A 48 7.03 4.14 1.50
CA PRO A 48 8.24 4.29 2.28
C PRO A 48 8.15 3.25 3.38
N THR A 49 9.12 2.33 3.38
CA THR A 49 9.16 1.12 4.20
C THR A 49 8.56 1.46 5.54
N ALA A 50 7.38 0.90 5.85
CA ALA A 50 6.73 1.11 7.13
C ALA A 50 7.81 0.88 8.17
N ARG A 51 8.26 1.97 8.84
CA ARG A 51 9.27 1.87 9.88
C ARG A 51 8.77 0.79 10.81
N ARG A 52 9.48 -0.34 10.88
CA ARG A 52 9.09 -1.42 11.76
C ARG A 52 9.04 -0.77 13.14
N TYR A 53 7.86 -0.70 13.72
CA TYR A 53 7.64 -0.18 15.07
C TYR A 53 8.61 -0.82 16.09
N ARG A 54 9.11 -2.03 15.75
CA ARG A 54 10.14 -2.79 16.47
C ARG A 54 11.53 -2.12 16.56
N ASP A 55 11.88 -1.23 15.63
CA ASP A 55 13.21 -0.61 15.55
C ASP A 55 13.22 0.84 16.07
N ALA A 56 12.14 1.30 16.73
CA ALA A 56 12.16 2.57 17.42
C ALA A 56 13.19 2.51 18.56
N PRO A 57 14.21 3.39 18.59
CA PRO A 57 15.06 3.51 19.75
C PRO A 57 14.17 3.84 20.95
N ILE A 58 14.25 3.02 22.01
CA ILE A 58 13.68 3.38 23.31
C ILE A 58 14.37 4.69 23.70
N PRO A 59 13.64 5.80 23.88
CA PRO A 59 14.27 7.05 24.27
C PRO A 59 14.90 6.88 25.65
N SER A 60 16.22 6.75 25.64
CA SER A 60 17.20 7.07 26.69
C SER A 60 16.74 6.93 28.15
N LEU A 61 17.24 5.89 28.81
CA LEU A 61 17.59 5.93 30.23
C LEU A 61 18.78 6.90 30.37
N ALA A 62 18.49 8.21 30.32
CA ALA A 62 19.45 9.25 30.70
C ALA A 62 19.17 9.59 32.18
N ALA A 63 19.93 8.95 33.06
CA ALA A 63 20.15 9.35 34.44
C ALA A 63 21.64 9.57 34.63
#